data_AF-A0A956K0L3-F1
#
_entry.id   AF-A0A956K0L3-F1
#
_cell.length_a   1.000
_cell.length_b   1.000
_cell.length_c   1.000
_cell.angle_alpha   90.00
_cell.angle_beta   90.00
_cell.angle_gamma   90.00
#
_symmetry.space_group_name_H-M   'P 1'
#
loop_
_entity.id
_entity.type
_entity.pdbx_description
1 polymer ?
#
loop_
_entity_poly.entity_id
_entity_poly.type
_entity_poly.pdbx_seq_one_letter_code
_entity_poly.pdbx_strand_id
1 'polypeptide(L)'
;MTTPWYQRSLAELDADAAAGDAHATLRLADAYEHGLRGATADEARAHALLALAAESGSGVAACRLGDRANRVGDLDAARAAWRGAAELGSADAMSNLAWSLRDAAGDERAEGHRWLVRAAEAG
;
A
#
# COMPACT_ATOMS: atom_id res chain seq x y z
N MET A 1 20.37 -3.08 22.05
CA MET A 1 19.75 -4.14 21.22
C MET A 1 18.44 -3.57 20.72
N THR A 2 18.31 -3.31 19.41
CA THR A 2 17.08 -2.82 18.80
C THR A 2 16.06 -3.95 18.80
N THR A 3 14.89 -3.75 19.39
CA THR A 3 13.79 -4.70 19.32
C THR A 3 13.47 -4.96 17.85
N PRO A 4 13.54 -6.21 17.38
CA PRO A 4 13.17 -6.53 16.00
C PRO A 4 11.75 -6.04 15.74
N TRP A 5 11.50 -5.52 14.53
CA TRP A 5 10.22 -4.92 14.17
C TRP A 5 9.03 -5.82 14.58
N TYR A 6 9.10 -7.14 14.37
CA TYR A 6 8.04 -8.09 14.74
C TYR A 6 7.71 -8.21 16.25
N GLN A 7 8.61 -7.82 17.15
CA GLN A 7 8.39 -7.85 18.61
C GLN A 7 7.89 -6.52 19.19
N ARG A 8 7.78 -5.46 18.38
CA ARG A 8 7.29 -4.16 18.85
C ARG A 8 5.82 -4.21 19.25
N SER A 9 5.50 -3.62 20.38
CA SER A 9 4.15 -3.44 20.92
C SER A 9 3.37 -2.36 20.16
N LEU A 10 2.05 -2.30 20.36
CA LEU A 10 1.22 -1.23 19.79
C LEU A 10 1.67 0.16 20.22
N ALA A 11 2.00 0.34 21.50
CA ALA A 11 2.43 1.64 22.03
C ALA A 11 3.73 2.13 21.37
N GLU A 12 4.68 1.22 21.12
CA GLU A 12 5.92 1.55 20.41
C GLU A 12 5.68 1.86 18.94
N LEU A 13 4.70 1.23 18.29
CA LEU A 13 4.34 1.53 16.91
C LEU A 13 3.59 2.86 16.79
N ASP A 14 2.74 3.17 17.76
CA ASP A 14 2.00 4.43 17.84
C ASP A 14 2.95 5.61 18.06
N ALA A 15 3.94 5.46 18.95
CA ALA A 15 4.97 6.47 19.16
C ALA A 15 5.80 6.75 17.89
N ASP A 16 6.20 5.72 17.16
CA ASP A 16 6.97 5.89 15.92
C ASP A 16 6.11 6.38 14.75
N ALA A 17 4.86 5.95 14.67
CA ALA A 17 3.90 6.50 13.71
C ALA A 17 3.70 8.01 13.96
N ALA A 18 3.60 8.42 15.22
CA ALA A 18 3.56 9.84 15.60
C ALA A 18 4.87 10.59 15.29
N ALA A 19 6.00 9.89 15.22
CA ALA A 19 7.28 10.43 14.77
C ALA A 19 7.42 10.49 13.23
N GLY A 20 6.42 10.03 12.48
CA GLY A 20 6.41 10.04 11.01
C GLY A 20 7.05 8.82 10.35
N ASP A 21 7.27 7.72 11.08
CA ASP A 21 7.77 6.49 10.48
C ASP A 21 6.66 5.80 9.66
N ALA A 22 6.84 5.79 8.34
CA ALA A 22 5.90 5.18 7.39
C ALA A 22 5.77 3.66 7.57
N HIS A 23 6.84 2.97 7.98
CA HIS A 23 6.80 1.54 8.28
C HIS A 23 6.09 1.25 9.60
N ALA A 24 6.29 2.07 10.64
CA ALA A 24 5.54 1.95 11.88
C ALA A 24 4.04 2.17 11.65
N THR A 25 3.68 3.20 10.88
CA THR A 25 2.30 3.50 10.50
C THR A 25 1.65 2.36 9.72
N LEU A 26 2.34 1.80 8.72
CA LEU A 26 1.85 0.63 7.96
C LEU A 26 1.59 -0.57 8.88
N ARG A 27 2.48 -0.81 9.85
CA ARG A 27 2.37 -1.95 10.77
C ARG A 27 1.35 -1.75 11.87
N LEU A 28 1.05 -0.50 12.20
CA LEU A 28 -0.08 -0.14 13.03
C LEU A 28 -1.39 -0.42 12.27
N ALA A 29 -1.44 -0.11 10.96
CA ALA A 29 -2.57 -0.47 10.12
C ALA A 29 -2.79 -1.99 10.07
N ASP A 30 -1.72 -2.79 9.89
CA ASP A 30 -1.79 -4.26 9.95
C ASP A 30 -2.34 -4.76 11.28
N ALA A 31 -1.92 -4.12 12.38
CA ALA A 31 -2.37 -4.51 13.71
C ALA A 31 -3.87 -4.25 13.90
N TYR A 32 -4.37 -3.11 13.41
CA TYR A 32 -5.81 -2.80 13.44
C TYR A 32 -6.62 -3.59 12.41
N GLU A 33 -6.07 -3.99 11.28
CA GLU A 33 -6.81 -4.81 10.31
C GLU A 33 -7.01 -6.25 10.81
N HIS A 34 -5.98 -6.82 11.44
CA HIS A 34 -5.98 -8.22 11.87
C HIS A 34 -6.20 -8.43 13.37
N GLY A 35 -6.36 -7.36 14.14
CA GLY A 35 -6.50 -7.43 15.61
C GLY A 35 -5.25 -7.99 16.31
N LEU A 36 -4.06 -7.63 15.83
CA LEU A 36 -2.79 -8.16 16.35
C LEU A 36 -2.24 -7.27 17.47
N ARG A 37 -1.28 -7.81 18.24
CA ARG A 37 -0.54 -7.06 19.28
C ARG A 37 -1.43 -6.44 20.37
N GLY A 38 -2.62 -7.00 20.59
CA GLY A 38 -3.61 -6.49 21.55
C GLY A 38 -4.53 -5.40 20.98
N ALA A 39 -4.53 -5.19 19.65
CA ALA A 39 -5.47 -4.27 19.00
C ALA A 39 -6.81 -4.96 18.81
N THR A 40 -7.89 -4.22 19.05
CA THR A 40 -9.20 -4.59 18.53
C THR A 40 -9.21 -4.30 17.03
N ALA A 41 -9.71 -5.24 16.23
CA ALA A 41 -9.82 -5.04 14.79
C ALA A 41 -10.70 -3.81 14.49
N ASP A 42 -10.17 -2.88 13.72
CA ASP A 42 -10.82 -1.62 13.31
C ASP A 42 -10.39 -1.29 11.88
N GLU A 43 -11.26 -1.65 10.93
CA GLU A 43 -11.00 -1.48 9.51
C GLU A 43 -10.94 -0.01 9.08
N ALA A 44 -11.68 0.88 9.77
CA ALA A 44 -11.68 2.30 9.47
C ALA A 44 -10.36 2.94 9.92
N ARG A 45 -9.90 2.59 11.13
CA ARG A 45 -8.60 3.04 11.64
C ARG A 45 -7.45 2.48 10.82
N ALA A 46 -7.50 1.20 10.44
CA ALA A 46 -6.50 0.60 9.55
C ALA A 46 -6.44 1.34 8.20
N HIS A 47 -7.59 1.72 7.64
CA HIS A 47 -7.64 2.47 6.39
C HIS A 47 -7.00 3.85 6.50
N ALA A 48 -7.32 4.59 7.55
CA ALA A 48 -6.74 5.91 7.79
C ALA A 48 -5.21 5.85 7.96
N LEU A 49 -4.71 4.80 8.64
CA LEU A 49 -3.28 4.58 8.80
C LEU A 49 -2.61 4.18 7.49
N LEU A 50 -3.26 3.40 6.63
CA LEU A 50 -2.74 3.11 5.28
C LEU A 50 -2.65 4.38 4.43
N ALA A 51 -3.65 5.26 4.49
CA ALA A 51 -3.61 6.56 3.81
C ALA A 51 -2.41 7.40 4.29
N LEU A 52 -2.23 7.51 5.60
CA LEU A 52 -1.10 8.23 6.18
C LEU A 52 0.26 7.63 5.79
N ALA A 53 0.38 6.30 5.79
CA ALA A 53 1.60 5.62 5.38
C ALA A 53 1.89 5.84 3.88
N ALA A 54 0.85 5.85 3.04
CA ALA A 54 0.97 6.14 1.61
C ALA A 54 1.42 7.58 1.36
N GLU A 55 0.83 8.56 2.06
CA GLU A 55 1.26 9.97 2.04
C GLU A 55 2.71 10.15 2.49
N SER A 56 3.17 9.30 3.40
CA SER A 56 4.56 9.26 3.89
C SER A 56 5.51 8.50 2.95
N GLY A 57 5.07 8.11 1.75
CA GLY A 57 5.90 7.46 0.72
C GLY A 57 5.93 5.93 0.78
N SER A 58 5.05 5.28 1.55
CA SER A 58 4.95 3.82 1.55
C SER A 58 4.22 3.30 0.31
N GLY A 59 4.98 2.79 -0.66
CA GLY A 59 4.42 2.16 -1.86
C GLY A 59 3.52 0.95 -1.54
N VAL A 60 3.85 0.20 -0.47
CA VAL A 60 3.02 -0.94 0.00
C VAL A 60 1.66 -0.45 0.50
N ALA A 61 1.62 0.64 1.27
CA ALA A 61 0.37 1.19 1.77
C ALA A 61 -0.50 1.72 0.63
N ALA A 62 0.11 2.45 -0.31
CA ALA A 62 -0.57 2.95 -1.50
C ALA A 62 -1.14 1.80 -2.37
N CYS A 63 -0.39 0.70 -2.54
CA CYS A 63 -0.88 -0.48 -3.26
C CYS A 63 -2.15 -1.06 -2.60
N ARG A 64 -2.15 -1.20 -1.28
CA ARG A 64 -3.29 -1.75 -0.53
C ARG A 64 -4.53 -0.87 -0.58
N LEU A 65 -4.35 0.46 -0.62
CA LEU A 65 -5.47 1.39 -0.86
C LEU A 65 -6.06 1.16 -2.24
N GLY A 66 -5.21 0.97 -3.26
CA GLY A 66 -5.65 0.65 -4.61
C GLY A 66 -6.40 -0.68 -4.68
N ASP A 67 -5.91 -1.72 -4.01
CA ASP A 67 -6.58 -3.02 -3.96
C ASP A 67 -7.95 -2.92 -3.30
N ARG A 68 -8.08 -2.09 -2.25
CA ARG A 68 -9.37 -1.85 -1.59
C ARG A 68 -10.34 -1.10 -2.50
N ALA A 69 -9.87 -0.06 -3.19
CA ALA A 69 -10.67 0.67 -4.18
C ALA A 69 -11.18 -0.27 -5.30
N ASN A 70 -10.31 -1.15 -5.79
CA ASN A 70 -10.67 -2.16 -6.78
C ASN A 70 -11.73 -3.14 -6.26
N ARG A 71 -11.63 -3.58 -4.99
CA ARG A 71 -12.62 -4.47 -4.36
C ARG A 71 -14.02 -3.84 -4.25
N VAL A 72 -14.10 -2.52 -4.09
CA VAL A 72 -15.40 -1.81 -4.05
C VAL A 72 -15.87 -1.36 -5.44
N GLY A 73 -15.13 -1.71 -6.50
CA GLY A 73 -15.47 -1.39 -7.88
C GLY A 73 -15.03 0.00 -8.36
N ASP A 74 -14.27 0.74 -7.55
CA ASP A 74 -13.71 2.04 -7.92
C ASP A 74 -12.35 1.85 -8.60
N LEU A 75 -12.39 1.55 -9.90
CA LEU A 75 -11.20 1.32 -10.71
C LEU A 75 -10.37 2.59 -10.92
N ASP A 76 -11.00 3.77 -10.93
CA ASP A 76 -10.29 5.03 -11.15
C ASP A 76 -9.44 5.38 -9.92
N ALA A 77 -10.01 5.28 -8.71
CA ALA A 77 -9.26 5.43 -7.48
C ALA A 77 -8.19 4.34 -7.33
N ALA A 78 -8.50 3.10 -7.73
CA ALA A 78 -7.53 2.00 -7.72
C ALA A 78 -6.31 2.28 -8.60
N ARG A 79 -6.53 2.70 -9.85
CA ARG A 79 -5.48 3.05 -10.80
C ARG A 79 -4.64 4.23 -10.31
N ALA A 80 -5.27 5.25 -9.73
CA ALA A 80 -4.56 6.40 -9.16
C ALA A 80 -3.61 5.96 -8.02
N ALA A 81 -4.12 5.14 -7.09
CA ALA A 81 -3.34 4.62 -5.97
C ALA A 81 -2.21 3.69 -6.43
N TRP A 82 -2.48 2.77 -7.36
CA TRP A 82 -1.46 1.89 -7.92
C TRP A 82 -0.40 2.65 -8.71
N ARG A 83 -0.75 3.72 -9.44
CA ARG A 83 0.23 4.55 -10.15
C ARG A 83 1.18 5.24 -9.17
N GLY A 84 0.68 5.83 -8.10
CA GLY A 84 1.53 6.40 -7.04
C GLY A 84 2.42 5.36 -6.37
N ALA A 85 1.88 4.18 -6.06
CA ALA A 85 2.65 3.07 -5.50
C ALA A 85 3.73 2.54 -6.47
N ALA A 86 3.43 2.46 -7.76
CA ALA A 86 4.34 2.03 -8.81
C ALA A 86 5.47 3.05 -9.01
N GLU A 87 5.19 4.35 -8.92
CA GLU A 87 6.20 5.41 -8.93
C GLU A 87 7.16 5.31 -7.73
N LEU A 88 6.66 4.86 -6.58
CA LEU A 88 7.44 4.55 -5.37
C LEU A 88 8.17 3.20 -5.45
N GLY A 89 8.08 2.48 -6.57
CA GLY A 89 8.83 1.23 -6.80
C GLY A 89 8.12 -0.05 -6.34
N SER A 90 6.82 -0.02 -6.01
CA SER A 90 6.09 -1.23 -5.66
C SER A 90 5.83 -2.11 -6.89
N ALA A 91 6.49 -3.28 -6.97
CA ALA A 91 6.31 -4.26 -8.04
C ALA A 91 4.87 -4.81 -8.10
N ASP A 92 4.22 -4.99 -6.95
CA ASP A 92 2.82 -5.42 -6.86
C ASP A 92 1.89 -4.38 -7.50
N ALA A 93 2.08 -3.10 -7.17
CA ALA A 93 1.29 -2.03 -7.75
C ALA A 93 1.51 -1.87 -9.26
N MET A 94 2.75 -2.02 -9.73
CA MET A 94 3.06 -2.02 -11.16
C MET A 94 2.31 -3.14 -11.89
N SER A 95 2.27 -4.34 -11.29
CA SER A 95 1.57 -5.50 -11.84
C SER A 95 0.05 -5.29 -11.86
N ASN A 96 -0.53 -4.75 -10.78
CA ASN A 96 -1.96 -4.45 -10.70
C ASN A 96 -2.38 -3.36 -11.69
N LEU A 97 -1.57 -2.30 -11.82
CA LEU A 97 -1.80 -1.24 -12.80
C LEU A 97 -1.73 -1.79 -14.23
N ALA A 98 -0.71 -2.59 -14.54
CA ALA A 98 -0.56 -3.24 -15.84
C ALA A 98 -1.75 -4.14 -16.18
N TRP A 99 -2.22 -4.93 -15.22
CA TRP A 99 -3.40 -5.77 -15.39
C TRP A 99 -4.65 -4.95 -15.67
N SER A 100 -4.84 -3.84 -14.95
CA SER A 100 -5.99 -2.95 -15.15
C SER A 100 -6.02 -2.27 -16.52
N LEU A 101 -4.85 -2.11 -17.15
CA LEU A 101 -4.67 -1.45 -18.46
C LEU A 101 -4.55 -2.45 -19.62
N ARG A 102 -4.57 -3.76 -19.34
CA ARG A 102 -4.36 -4.81 -20.36
C ARG A 102 -5.35 -4.72 -21.51
N ASP A 103 -6.61 -4.48 -21.18
CA ASP A 103 -7.72 -4.47 -22.14
C ASP A 103 -8.03 -3.04 -22.65
N ALA A 104 -7.23 -2.05 -22.24
CA ALA A 104 -7.32 -0.68 -22.76
C ALA A 104 -6.85 -0.60 -24.21
N ALA A 105 -7.13 0.53 -24.87
CA ALA A 105 -6.73 0.79 -26.25
C ALA A 105 -5.61 1.84 -26.32
N GLY A 106 -4.80 1.78 -27.37
CA GLY A 106 -3.79 2.79 -27.66
C GLY A 106 -2.75 2.96 -26.55
N ASP A 107 -2.55 4.20 -26.12
CA ASP A 107 -1.47 4.60 -25.23
C ASP A 107 -1.58 4.01 -23.82
N GLU A 108 -2.80 3.79 -23.34
CA GLU A 108 -3.05 3.18 -22.03
C GLU A 108 -2.55 1.74 -21.96
N ARG A 109 -2.78 0.97 -23.04
CA ARG A 109 -2.25 -0.39 -23.14
C ARG A 109 -0.73 -0.41 -23.20
N ALA A 110 -0.14 0.53 -23.95
CA ALA A 110 1.31 0.69 -23.99
C ALA A 110 1.88 1.06 -22.62
N GLU A 111 1.17 1.88 -21.84
CA GLU A 111 1.51 2.17 -20.44
C GLU A 111 1.49 0.91 -19.58
N GLY A 112 0.43 0.11 -19.66
CA GLY A 112 0.34 -1.15 -18.94
C GLY A 112 1.52 -2.08 -19.23
N HIS A 113 1.93 -2.20 -20.50
CA HIS A 113 3.11 -2.98 -20.88
C HIS A 113 4.40 -2.43 -20.27
N ARG A 114 4.59 -1.10 -20.22
CA ARG A 114 5.78 -0.48 -19.60
C ARG A 114 5.84 -0.80 -18.10
N TRP A 115 4.71 -0.70 -17.40
CA TRP A 115 4.64 -1.04 -15.99
C TRP A 115 4.91 -2.53 -15.74
N LEU A 116 4.42 -3.42 -16.60
CA LEU A 116 4.69 -4.85 -16.50
C LEU A 116 6.18 -5.19 -16.65
N VAL A 117 6.87 -4.54 -17.60
CA VAL A 117 8.33 -4.71 -17.77
C VAL A 117 9.06 -4.23 -16.52
N ARG A 118 8.72 -3.05 -16.01
CA ARG A 118 9.33 -2.49 -14.80
C ARG A 118 9.09 -3.36 -13.57
N ALA A 119 7.91 -3.98 -13.46
CA ALA A 119 7.61 -4.93 -12.40
C ALA A 119 8.53 -6.16 -12.45
N ALA A 120 8.78 -6.68 -13.66
CA ALA A 120 9.67 -7.82 -13.87
C ALA A 120 11.14 -7.49 -13.60
N GLU A 121 11.57 -6.24 -13.79
CA GLU A 121 12.92 -5.78 -13.44
C GLU A 121 13.11 -5.54 -11.94
N ALA A 122 12.03 -5.30 -11.21
CA ALA A 122 12.05 -5.02 -9.77
C ALA A 122 11.94 -6.28 -8.89
N GLY A 123 11.60 -7.45 -9.48
CA GLY A 123 11.52 -8.75 -8.81
C GLY A 123 12.80 -9.57 -8.92
#